data_AF-A0A7W0FG32-F1
#
_entry.id   AF-A0A7W0FG32-F1
#
_cell.length_a   1.000
_cell.length_b   1.000
_cell.length_c   1.000
_cell.angle_alpha   90.00
_cell.angle_beta   90.00
_cell.angle_gamma   90.00
#
_symmetry.space_group_name_H-M   'P 1'
#
loop_
_entity.id
_entity.type
_entity.pdbx_description
1 polymer ?
#
loop_
_entity_poly.entity_id
_entity_poly.type
_entity_poly.pdbx_seq_one_letter_code
_entity_poly.pdbx_strand_id
1 'polypeptide(L)'
;MANIQIRSKGSITLPVNLRNKYDLNEGDVFSLIDMGDGSFLLTPKRSEITRLGEKVATVLDAENISLDELLNGLDEERERYYQDRYAHP
;
A
#
# COMPACT_ATOMS: atom_id res chain seq x y z
N MET A 1 -10.41 17.87 22.35
CA MET A 1 -9.58 18.70 21.45
C MET A 1 -8.16 18.66 21.97
N ALA A 2 -7.16 18.45 21.10
CA ALA A 2 -5.76 18.47 21.49
C ALA A 2 -5.05 19.50 20.61
N ASN A 3 -4.32 20.43 21.24
CA ASN A 3 -3.52 21.41 20.50
C ASN A 3 -2.14 20.77 20.24
N ILE A 4 -1.66 20.91 19.00
CA ILE A 4 -0.36 20.40 18.57
C ILE A 4 0.51 21.57 18.12
N GLN A 5 1.82 21.43 18.30
CA GLN A 5 2.79 22.44 17.92
C GLN A 5 3.77 21.85 16.90
N ILE A 6 4.01 22.61 15.83
CA ILE A 6 5.07 22.32 14.87
C ILE A 6 6.41 22.60 15.55
N ARG A 7 7.29 21.59 15.56
CA ARG A 7 8.66 21.69 16.08
C ARG A 7 9.64 21.95 14.92
N SER A 8 10.94 21.81 15.20
CA SER A 8 11.98 21.98 14.20
C SER A 8 11.70 21.11 12.96
N LYS A 9 12.02 21.68 11.79
CA LYS A 9 11.89 21.02 10.49
C LYS A 9 10.46 20.54 10.17
N GLY A 10 9.42 21.15 10.74
CA GLY A 10 8.03 20.80 10.41
C GLY A 10 7.48 19.56 11.12
N SER A 11 8.19 19.03 12.12
CA SER A 11 7.75 17.83 12.83
C SER A 11 6.55 18.10 13.75
N ILE A 12 5.56 17.20 13.72
CA ILE A 12 4.37 17.25 14.58
C ILE A 12 4.28 15.93 15.35
N THR A 13 3.96 16.00 16.63
CA THR A 13 3.75 14.82 17.47
C THR A 13 2.27 14.50 17.59
N LEU A 14 1.85 13.31 17.19
CA LEU A 14 0.49 12.84 17.38
C LEU A 14 0.25 12.48 18.87
N PRO A 15 -0.78 13.05 19.51
CA PRO A 15 -1.20 12.69 20.86
C PRO A 15 -1.44 11.19 21.03
N VAL A 16 -1.07 10.64 22.20
CA VAL A 16 -1.15 9.19 22.49
C VAL A 16 -2.56 8.62 22.32
N ASN A 17 -3.59 9.40 22.65
CA ASN A 17 -4.98 8.99 22.49
C ASN A 17 -5.37 8.80 21.02
N LEU A 18 -4.82 9.60 20.10
CA LEU A 18 -5.05 9.41 18.65
C LEU A 18 -4.29 8.20 18.12
N ARG A 19 -3.03 8.01 18.56
CA ARG A 19 -2.24 6.83 18.19
C ARG A 19 -2.94 5.54 18.61
N ASN A 20 -3.38 5.44 19.86
CA ASN A 20 -4.07 4.25 20.36
C ASN A 20 -5.42 4.03 19.69
N LYS A 21 -6.18 5.10 19.41
CA LYS A 21 -7.51 4.99 18.78
C LYS A 21 -7.44 4.41 17.37
N TYR A 22 -6.39 4.71 16.63
CA TYR A 22 -6.23 4.31 15.24
C TYR A 22 -5.13 3.26 15.03
N ASP A 23 -4.60 2.69 16.12
CA ASP A 23 -3.52 1.70 16.12
C ASP A 23 -2.28 2.15 15.32
N LEU A 24 -1.86 3.39 15.55
CA LEU A 24 -0.76 4.02 14.83
C LEU A 24 0.59 3.71 15.48
N ASN A 25 1.50 3.18 14.68
CA ASN A 25 2.81 2.71 15.07
C ASN A 25 3.94 3.52 14.43
N GLU A 26 5.15 3.37 14.98
CA GLU A 26 6.34 3.96 14.36
C GLU A 26 6.55 3.38 12.96
N GLY A 27 6.82 4.26 11.99
CA GLY A 27 6.96 3.88 10.58
C GLY A 27 5.67 3.95 9.76
N ASP A 28 4.51 4.14 10.39
CA ASP A 28 3.26 4.33 9.64
C ASP A 28 3.33 5.58 8.76
N VAL A 29 2.99 5.39 7.48
CA VAL A 29 3.04 6.44 6.47
C VAL A 29 1.65 7.03 6.28
N PHE A 30 1.58 8.35 6.16
CA PHE A 30 0.35 9.08 5.88
C PHE A 30 0.48 9.90 4.61
N SER A 31 -0.64 10.01 3.88
CA SER A 31 -0.80 11.04 2.86
C SER A 31 -1.33 12.31 3.53
N LEU A 32 -0.70 13.45 3.24
CA LEU A 32 -1.15 14.77 3.66
C LEU A 32 -1.83 15.43 2.45
N ILE A 33 -3.13 15.70 2.57
CA ILE A 33 -3.93 16.34 1.53
C ILE A 33 -4.30 17.74 2.02
N ASP A 34 -4.00 18.76 1.22
CA ASP A 34 -4.44 20.13 1.45
C ASP A 34 -5.90 20.26 1.02
N MET A 35 -6.76 20.67 1.95
CA MET A 35 -8.19 20.85 1.73
C MET A 35 -8.55 22.33 1.47
N GLY A 36 -7.58 23.24 1.47
CA GLY A 36 -7.78 24.68 1.43
C GLY A 36 -8.04 25.28 2.83
N ASP A 37 -8.02 26.60 2.91
CA ASP A 37 -8.35 27.38 4.12
C ASP A 37 -7.58 26.96 5.38
N GLY A 38 -6.33 26.49 5.21
CA GLY A 38 -5.48 26.03 6.30
C GLY A 38 -5.87 24.67 6.89
N SER A 39 -6.79 23.95 6.23
CA SER A 39 -7.22 22.62 6.63
C SER A 39 -6.41 21.54 5.92
N PHE A 40 -5.90 20.57 6.68
CA PHE A 40 -5.19 19.41 6.15
C PHE A 40 -5.87 18.12 6.57
N LEU A 41 -5.94 17.16 5.65
CA LEU A 41 -6.39 15.81 5.92
C LEU A 41 -5.20 14.84 5.90
N LEU A 42 -5.02 14.13 7.01
CA LEU A 42 -4.09 13.01 7.12
C LEU A 42 -4.86 11.70 6.90
N THR A 43 -4.44 10.93 5.89
CA THR A 43 -5.00 9.59 5.64
C THR A 43 -3.89 8.55 5.72
N PRO A 44 -4.09 7.41 6.42
CA PRO A 44 -3.12 6.33 6.40
C PRO A 44 -2.85 5.91 4.95
N LYS A 45 -1.58 5.92 4.56
CA LYS A 45 -1.19 5.42 3.25
C LYS A 45 -1.20 3.90 3.35
N ARG A 46 -2.29 3.27 2.91
CA ARG A 46 -2.27 1.82 2.69
C ARG A 46 -1.25 1.52 1.59
N SER A 47 -0.42 0.51 1.83
CA SER A 47 0.48 0.00 0.81
C SER A 47 -0.35 -0.47 -0.38
N GLU A 48 -0.18 0.18 -1.54
CA GLU A 48 -0.85 -0.23 -2.77
C GLU A 48 -0.47 -1.66 -3.15
N ILE A 49 0.73 -2.10 -2.80
CA ILE A 49 1.19 -3.49 -2.96
C ILE A 49 0.34 -4.43 -2.10
N THR A 50 0.10 -4.08 -0.83
CA THR A 50 -0.74 -4.87 0.07
C THR A 50 -2.18 -4.92 -0.43
N ARG A 51 -2.75 -3.77 -0.81
CA ARG A 51 -4.12 -3.68 -1.34
C ARG A 51 -4.29 -4.50 -2.61
N LEU A 52 -3.30 -4.47 -3.52
CA LEU A 52 -3.34 -5.25 -4.75
C LEU A 52 -3.11 -6.73 -4.47
N GLY A 53 -2.21 -7.07 -3.55
CA GLY A 53 -1.96 -8.44 -3.10
C GLY A 53 -3.21 -9.09 -2.51
N GLU A 54 -3.95 -8.39 -1.64
CA GLU A 54 -5.23 -8.85 -1.09
C GLU A 54 -6.25 -9.11 -2.20
N LYS A 55 -6.32 -8.26 -3.22
CA LYS A 55 -7.20 -8.47 -4.38
C LYS A 55 -6.80 -9.71 -5.18
N VAL A 56 -5.50 -9.90 -5.43
CA VAL A 56 -4.98 -11.08 -6.13
C VAL A 56 -5.31 -12.34 -5.33
N ALA A 57 -5.04 -12.35 -4.02
CA ALA A 57 -5.37 -13.46 -3.14
C ALA A 57 -6.88 -13.80 -3.18
N THR A 58 -7.74 -12.78 -3.11
CA THR A 58 -9.20 -12.96 -3.21
C THR A 58 -9.62 -13.65 -4.50
N VAL A 59 -9.02 -13.29 -5.63
CA VAL A 59 -9.32 -13.90 -6.95
C VAL A 59 -8.81 -15.33 -7.01
N LEU A 60 -7.58 -15.58 -6.54
CA LEU A 60 -7.00 -16.93 -6.53
C LEU A 60 -7.81 -17.88 -5.64
N ASP A 61 -8.25 -17.42 -4.46
CA ASP A 61 -9.08 -18.20 -3.55
C ASP A 61 -10.45 -18.51 -4.18
N ALA A 62 -11.08 -17.55 -4.87
CA ALA A 62 -12.37 -17.74 -5.53
C ALA A 62 -12.32 -18.75 -6.68
N GLU A 63 -11.19 -18.81 -7.40
CA GLU A 63 -10.93 -19.76 -8.48
C GLU A 63 -10.28 -21.07 -7.98
N ASN A 64 -10.03 -21.18 -6.67
CA ASN A 64 -9.37 -22.32 -6.02
C ASN A 64 -8.01 -22.68 -6.66
N ILE A 65 -7.25 -21.65 -7.07
CA ILE A 65 -5.93 -21.78 -7.69
C ILE A 65 -4.88 -21.96 -6.61
N SER A 66 -4.10 -23.04 -6.71
CA SER A 66 -2.98 -23.29 -5.81
C SER A 66 -1.76 -22.42 -6.14
N LEU A 67 -0.86 -22.27 -5.17
CA LEU A 67 0.40 -21.54 -5.38
C LEU A 67 1.24 -22.15 -6.51
N ASP A 68 1.31 -23.49 -6.58
CA ASP A 68 2.08 -24.18 -7.62
C ASP A 68 1.52 -23.91 -9.02
N GLU A 69 0.19 -23.93 -9.18
CA GLU A 69 -0.47 -23.60 -10.45
C GLU A 69 -0.19 -22.15 -10.87
N LEU A 70 -0.26 -21.20 -9.91
CA LEU A 70 0.07 -19.80 -10.17
C LEU A 70 1.52 -19.63 -10.64
N LEU A 71 2.47 -20.25 -9.94
CA LEU A 71 3.90 -20.13 -10.27
C LEU A 71 4.23 -20.76 -11.62
N ASN A 72 3.67 -21.94 -11.91
CA ASN A 72 3.84 -22.59 -13.22
C ASN A 72 3.27 -21.73 -14.35
N GLY A 73 2.08 -21.16 -14.18
CA GLY A 73 1.48 -20.25 -15.17
C GLY A 73 2.31 -18.98 -15.41
N LEU A 74 2.95 -18.44 -14.36
CA LEU A 74 3.86 -17.30 -14.49
C LEU A 74 5.12 -17.64 -15.30
N ASP A 75 5.67 -18.84 -15.12
CA ASP A 75 6.84 -19.26 -15.88
C ASP A 75 6.51 -19.51 -17.35
N GLU A 76 5.35 -20.10 -17.65
CA GLU A 76 4.84 -20.22 -19.02
C GLU A 76 4.65 -18.84 -19.69
N GLU A 77 4.06 -17.88 -18.97
CA GLU A 77 3.85 -16.53 -19.51
C GLU A 77 5.17 -15.76 -19.72
N ARG A 78 6.16 -15.95 -18.84
CA ARG A 78 7.50 -15.38 -19.02
C ARG A 78 8.19 -15.94 -20.27
N GLU A 79 8.09 -17.25 -20.50
CA GLU A 79 8.62 -17.87 -21.71
C GLU A 79 7.94 -17.32 -22.95
N ARG A 80 6.59 -17.24 -22.97
CA ARG A 80 5.83 -16.62 -24.07
C ARG A 80 6.28 -15.18 -24.33
N TYR A 81 6.33 -14.34 -23.29
CA TYR A 81 6.78 -12.95 -23.39
C TYR A 81 8.21 -12.83 -23.95
N TYR A 82 9.10 -13.72 -23.53
CA TYR A 82 10.48 -13.76 -24.03
C TYR A 82 10.53 -14.11 -25.52
N GLN A 83 9.78 -15.14 -25.94
CA GLN A 83 9.69 -15.55 -27.34
C GLN A 83 9.14 -14.42 -28.23
N ASP A 84 8.07 -13.78 -27.79
CA ASP A 84 7.40 -12.71 -28.54
C ASP A 84 8.25 -11.44 -28.67
N ARG A 85 9.01 -11.08 -27.63
CA ARG A 85 9.71 -9.79 -27.56
C ARG A 85 11.20 -9.86 -27.89
N TYR A 86 11.82 -11.02 -27.77
CA TYR A 86 13.28 -11.16 -27.89
C TYR A 86 13.73 -12.32 -28.81
N ALA A 87 12.90 -13.32 -29.10
CA ALA A 87 13.31 -14.45 -29.94
C ALA A 87 13.09 -14.23 -31.45
N HIS A 88 12.53 -13.09 -31.87
CA HIS A 88 12.42 -12.68 -33.27
C HIS A 88 13.46 -11.58 -33.57
N PRO A 89 14.61 -11.91 -34.19
CA PRO A 89 15.60 -10.93 -34.65
C PRO A 89 15.15 -10.11 -35.87
#